data_AF-V4JVY5-F1
#
_entry.id   AF-V4JVY5-F1
#
_cell.length_a   1.000
_cell.length_b   1.000
_cell.length_c   1.000
_cell.angle_alpha   90.00
_cell.angle_beta   90.00
_cell.angle_gamma   90.00
#
_symmetry.space_group_name_H-M   'P 1'
#
loop_
_entity.id
_entity.type
_entity.pdbx_description
1 polymer ?
#
loop_
_entity_poly.entity_id
_entity_poly.type
_entity_poly.pdbx_seq_one_letter_code
_entity_poly.pdbx_strand_id
1 'polypeptide(L)'
;MALRDLRAYLELLESKGMLRRVRAPVSPVLEIPEVLRRVMRSRGPAVLFENVQGHPGWRAAGNIFCCEEAVALGLGVSSLDELGQRMPTPASLTRADVTTLLRYASYLPREARPDFEERPDMRLTDLPAFKSWPKDAGRYLTYALVVHRERGELGESTNFGVYRVMIVNEREAVVHWQTYKRGYAEHLRAIGRGEAKVPVALVIGADPGTLLAGAMPAPYPLDKYLVAGALRGEGVEVTTLPNGVRVPAHAEVVLEGTVDLSDLREEGPFGDHVGFYDKPDRRFPRSGLRGPTPGRTPYTTARSSAGPPWRTRS
;
A
#
# COMPACT_ATOMS: atom_id res chain seq x y z
N MET A 1 -18.39 11.85 5.16
CA MET A 1 -17.30 12.05 6.14
C MET A 1 -16.20 11.06 5.81
N ALA A 2 -14.94 11.46 5.86
CA ALA A 2 -13.83 10.60 5.46
C ALA A 2 -13.68 9.41 6.43
N LEU A 3 -13.43 8.21 5.89
CA LEU A 3 -13.21 7.01 6.71
C LEU A 3 -11.85 7.08 7.38
N ARG A 4 -11.82 6.99 8.70
CA ARG A 4 -10.58 7.15 9.48
C ARG A 4 -9.52 6.12 9.12
N ASP A 5 -9.90 4.85 9.01
CA ASP A 5 -8.99 3.71 8.84
C ASP A 5 -9.60 2.58 7.97
N LEU A 6 -8.84 1.49 7.80
CA LEU A 6 -9.30 0.31 7.07
C LEU A 6 -10.47 -0.39 7.77
N ARG A 7 -10.54 -0.37 9.11
CA ARG A 7 -11.56 -1.09 9.88
C ARG A 7 -12.93 -0.48 9.66
N ALA A 8 -13.03 0.84 9.77
CA ALA A 8 -14.23 1.60 9.49
C ALA A 8 -14.71 1.34 8.05
N TYR A 9 -13.78 1.18 7.10
CA TYR A 9 -14.14 0.83 5.73
C TYR A 9 -14.70 -0.60 5.61
N LEU A 10 -14.07 -1.58 6.24
CA LEU A 10 -14.56 -2.96 6.23
C LEU A 10 -15.94 -3.09 6.90
N GLU A 11 -16.16 -2.38 8.01
CA GLU A 11 -17.46 -2.29 8.69
C GLU A 11 -18.52 -1.64 7.80
N LEU A 12 -18.16 -0.57 7.07
CA LEU A 12 -19.06 0.06 6.10
C LEU A 12 -19.44 -0.92 4.98
N LEU A 13 -18.47 -1.63 4.39
CA LEU A 13 -18.74 -2.65 3.37
C LEU A 13 -19.65 -3.75 3.90
N GLU A 14 -19.43 -4.20 5.14
CA GLU A 14 -20.28 -5.21 5.78
C GLU A 14 -21.72 -4.70 5.98
N SER A 15 -21.90 -3.47 6.45
CA SER A 15 -23.22 -2.85 6.63
C SER A 15 -24.02 -2.76 5.32
N LYS A 16 -23.33 -2.72 4.17
CA LYS A 16 -23.92 -2.68 2.82
C LYS A 16 -24.06 -4.06 2.18
N GLY A 17 -23.69 -5.14 2.88
CA GLY A 17 -23.71 -6.50 2.34
C GLY A 17 -22.60 -6.77 1.31
N MET A 18 -21.59 -5.91 1.23
CA MET A 18 -20.48 -5.93 0.27
C MET A 18 -19.20 -6.57 0.84
N LEU A 19 -19.26 -7.12 2.05
CA LEU A 19 -18.20 -7.90 2.68
C LEU A 19 -18.72 -9.28 3.07
N ARG A 20 -17.92 -10.33 2.85
CA ARG A 20 -18.17 -11.67 3.38
C ARG A 20 -17.04 -12.11 4.30
N ARG A 21 -17.41 -12.61 5.47
CA ARG A 21 -16.46 -13.17 6.44
C ARG A 21 -16.27 -14.66 6.21
N VAL A 22 -15.02 -15.11 6.26
CA VAL A 22 -14.63 -16.52 6.20
C VAL A 22 -13.97 -16.88 7.53
N ARG A 23 -14.66 -17.73 8.29
CA ARG A 23 -14.21 -18.23 9.60
C ARG A 23 -13.32 -19.47 9.51
N ALA A 24 -13.42 -20.23 8.43
CA ALA A 24 -12.58 -21.40 8.24
C ALA A 24 -11.10 -20.99 8.22
N PRO A 25 -10.19 -21.75 8.86
CA PRO A 25 -8.76 -21.55 8.71
C PRO A 25 -8.38 -21.70 7.24
N VAL A 26 -7.70 -20.70 6.68
CA VAL A 26 -7.30 -20.66 5.27
C VAL A 26 -5.83 -20.32 5.14
N SER A 27 -5.16 -20.95 4.18
CA SER A 27 -3.74 -20.78 3.94
C SER A 27 -3.44 -19.50 3.14
N PRO A 28 -2.45 -18.69 3.56
CA PRO A 28 -1.94 -17.59 2.74
C PRO A 28 -1.13 -18.08 1.52
N VAL A 29 -0.82 -19.38 1.47
CA VAL A 29 -0.11 -20.03 0.36
C VAL A 29 -1.15 -20.62 -0.58
N LEU A 30 -1.34 -19.96 -1.73
CA LEU A 30 -2.23 -20.34 -2.84
C LEU A 30 -3.73 -20.29 -2.55
N GLU A 31 -4.19 -20.70 -1.36
CA GLU A 31 -5.62 -20.84 -1.06
C GLU A 31 -6.36 -19.50 -0.95
N ILE A 32 -5.93 -18.59 -0.07
CA ILE A 32 -6.53 -17.23 0.02
C ILE A 32 -6.52 -16.54 -1.36
N PRO A 33 -5.37 -16.48 -2.09
CA PRO A 33 -5.35 -15.92 -3.44
C PRO A 33 -6.31 -16.61 -4.43
N GLU A 34 -6.42 -17.94 -4.40
CA GLU A 34 -7.36 -18.69 -5.25
C GLU A 34 -8.80 -18.31 -4.96
N VAL A 35 -9.19 -18.26 -3.68
CA VAL A 35 -10.54 -17.85 -3.25
C VAL A 35 -10.83 -16.43 -3.75
N LEU A 36 -9.93 -15.48 -3.46
CA LEU A 36 -10.08 -14.09 -3.89
C LEU A 36 -10.22 -13.97 -5.41
N ARG A 37 -9.48 -14.78 -6.18
CA ARG A 37 -9.57 -14.77 -7.64
C ARG A 37 -10.90 -15.30 -8.15
N ARG A 38 -11.44 -16.38 -7.57
CA ARG A 38 -12.76 -16.90 -7.92
C ARG A 38 -13.85 -15.89 -7.62
N VAL A 39 -13.81 -15.29 -6.43
CA VAL A 39 -14.76 -14.25 -6.01
C VAL A 39 -14.69 -13.05 -6.94
N MET A 40 -13.50 -12.57 -7.31
CA MET A 40 -13.36 -11.46 -8.24
C MET A 40 -13.92 -11.79 -9.63
N ARG A 41 -13.66 -13.00 -10.16
CA ARG A 41 -14.17 -13.44 -11.47
C ARG A 41 -15.69 -13.56 -11.48
N SER A 42 -16.30 -13.93 -10.36
CA SER A 42 -17.75 -13.94 -10.20
C SER A 42 -18.33 -12.56 -9.83
N ARG A 43 -17.53 -11.48 -9.88
CA ARG A 43 -17.91 -10.12 -9.45
C ARG A 43 -18.48 -10.09 -8.04
N GLY A 44 -17.93 -10.92 -7.16
CA GLY A 44 -18.36 -11.05 -5.78
C GLY A 44 -17.82 -9.95 -4.85
N PRO A 45 -18.26 -9.96 -3.59
CA PRO A 45 -17.94 -8.93 -2.59
C PRO A 45 -16.47 -8.98 -2.13
N ALA A 46 -16.08 -8.00 -1.32
CA ALA A 46 -14.86 -8.07 -0.54
C ALA A 46 -14.91 -9.27 0.43
N VAL A 47 -13.75 -9.83 0.76
CA VAL A 47 -13.66 -11.01 1.64
C VAL A 47 -12.73 -10.71 2.81
N LEU A 48 -13.21 -11.00 4.02
CA LEU A 48 -12.43 -10.94 5.24
C LEU A 48 -12.21 -12.36 5.78
N PHE A 49 -10.97 -12.82 5.73
CA PHE A 49 -10.55 -14.08 6.34
C PHE A 49 -10.17 -13.83 7.81
N GLU A 50 -10.92 -14.45 8.72
CA GLU A 50 -10.74 -14.24 10.17
C GLU A 50 -9.62 -15.09 10.77
N ASN A 51 -9.23 -16.18 10.08
CA ASN A 51 -8.23 -17.13 10.54
C ASN A 51 -7.22 -17.46 9.43
N VAL A 52 -6.04 -16.86 9.48
CA VAL A 52 -4.94 -17.13 8.53
C VAL A 52 -4.03 -18.22 9.09
N GLN A 53 -3.96 -19.36 8.42
CA GLN A 53 -3.17 -20.51 8.86
C GLN A 53 -1.69 -20.15 9.02
N GLY A 54 -1.11 -20.51 10.17
CA GLY A 54 0.30 -20.20 10.50
C GLY A 54 0.54 -18.77 11.00
N HIS A 55 -0.51 -17.93 11.06
CA HIS A 55 -0.42 -16.54 11.50
C HIS A 55 -1.49 -16.26 12.57
N PRO A 56 -1.31 -16.74 13.82
CA PRO A 56 -2.31 -16.56 14.88
C PRO A 56 -2.55 -15.08 15.17
N GLY A 57 -3.82 -14.70 15.33
CA GLY A 57 -4.21 -13.31 15.55
C GLY A 57 -4.17 -12.43 14.31
N TRP A 58 -3.79 -12.95 13.14
CA TRP A 58 -3.85 -12.19 11.89
C TRP A 58 -5.14 -12.45 11.12
N ARG A 59 -5.66 -11.39 10.51
CA ARG A 59 -6.75 -11.43 9.54
C ARG A 59 -6.27 -10.93 8.19
N ALA A 60 -6.92 -11.37 7.12
CA ALA A 60 -6.64 -10.92 5.77
C ALA A 60 -7.89 -10.38 5.09
N ALA A 61 -7.83 -9.15 4.59
CA ALA A 61 -8.88 -8.55 3.78
C ALA A 61 -8.43 -8.52 2.31
N GLY A 62 -9.27 -9.00 1.41
CA GLY A 62 -8.99 -9.00 -0.02
C GLY A 62 -10.18 -8.55 -0.84
N ASN A 63 -9.91 -8.14 -2.09
CA ASN A 63 -10.89 -7.55 -3.00
C ASN A 63 -11.67 -6.37 -2.38
N ILE A 64 -11.03 -5.59 -1.50
CA ILE A 64 -11.72 -4.50 -0.78
C ILE A 64 -12.28 -3.42 -1.71
N PHE A 65 -11.72 -3.26 -2.90
CA PHE A 65 -12.26 -2.43 -3.99
C PHE A 65 -12.95 -3.30 -5.06
N CYS A 66 -13.93 -4.13 -4.65
CA CYS A 66 -14.55 -5.15 -5.51
C CYS A 66 -15.41 -4.59 -6.66
N CYS A 67 -15.92 -3.36 -6.51
CA CYS A 67 -16.74 -2.68 -7.51
C CYS A 67 -16.63 -1.15 -7.34
N GLU A 68 -17.22 -0.42 -8.30
CA GLU A 68 -17.22 1.04 -8.29
C GLU A 68 -17.89 1.63 -7.05
N GLU A 69 -19.01 1.05 -6.61
CA GLU A 69 -19.70 1.45 -5.39
C GLU A 69 -18.79 1.30 -4.16
N ALA A 70 -18.00 0.21 -4.07
CA ALA A 70 -17.07 0.03 -2.96
C ALA A 70 -15.98 1.12 -2.96
N VAL A 71 -15.50 1.53 -4.14
CA VAL A 71 -14.54 2.64 -4.28
C VAL A 71 -15.18 3.97 -3.87
N ALA A 72 -16.39 4.27 -4.35
CA ALA A 72 -17.12 5.49 -4.02
C ALA A 72 -17.39 5.61 -2.51
N LEU A 73 -17.82 4.51 -1.88
CA LEU A 73 -17.99 4.40 -0.42
C LEU A 73 -16.67 4.67 0.32
N GLY A 74 -15.56 4.08 -0.16
CA GLY A 74 -14.23 4.28 0.42
C GLY A 74 -13.75 5.74 0.37
N LEU A 75 -14.17 6.48 -0.67
CA LEU A 75 -13.82 7.88 -0.89
C LEU A 75 -14.86 8.87 -0.31
N GLY A 76 -15.97 8.37 0.23
CA GLY A 76 -17.06 9.18 0.76
C GLY A 76 -17.73 10.06 -0.31
N VAL A 77 -17.85 9.56 -1.54
CA VAL A 77 -18.51 10.23 -2.67
C VAL A 77 -19.72 9.42 -3.15
N SER A 78 -20.66 10.08 -3.82
CA SER A 78 -21.82 9.40 -4.40
C SER A 78 -21.51 8.88 -5.80
N SER A 79 -20.66 9.60 -6.55
CA SER A 79 -20.09 9.18 -7.84
C SER A 79 -18.59 9.46 -7.90
N LEU A 80 -17.84 8.64 -8.64
CA LEU A 80 -16.42 8.88 -8.89
C LEU A 80 -16.17 10.12 -9.76
N ASP A 81 -17.16 10.61 -10.50
CA ASP A 81 -17.05 11.84 -11.29
C ASP A 81 -16.78 13.07 -10.42
N GLU A 82 -17.19 13.04 -9.14
CA GLU A 82 -16.95 14.11 -8.18
C GLU A 82 -15.44 14.31 -7.87
N LEU A 83 -14.61 13.29 -8.13
CA LEU A 83 -13.18 13.33 -7.79
C LEU A 83 -12.39 14.28 -8.68
N GLY A 84 -12.83 14.51 -9.92
CA GLY A 84 -12.14 15.38 -10.86
C GLY A 84 -11.99 16.82 -10.34
N GLN A 85 -12.94 17.28 -9.52
CA GLN A 85 -12.93 18.62 -8.94
C GLN A 85 -12.05 18.73 -7.68
N ARG A 86 -11.73 17.61 -7.03
CA ARG A 86 -10.95 17.58 -5.79
C ARG A 86 -9.45 17.61 -6.04
N MET A 87 -9.01 17.09 -7.18
CA MET A 87 -7.58 16.89 -7.47
C MET A 87 -6.85 18.22 -7.74
N PRO A 88 -5.79 18.55 -6.99
CA PRO A 88 -4.93 19.66 -7.33
C PRO A 88 -4.12 19.33 -8.60
N THR A 89 -4.06 20.29 -9.52
CA THR A 89 -3.21 20.24 -10.71
C THR A 89 -2.24 21.43 -10.69
N PRO A 90 -1.09 21.35 -11.39
CA PRO A 90 -0.19 22.50 -11.49
C PRO A 90 -0.88 23.77 -12.00
N ALA A 91 -1.83 23.62 -12.94
CA ALA A 91 -2.61 24.72 -13.47
C ALA A 91 -3.63 25.27 -12.46
N SER A 92 -4.25 24.41 -11.64
CA SER A 92 -5.22 24.86 -10.65
C SER A 92 -4.54 25.59 -9.48
N LEU A 93 -3.32 25.22 -9.10
CA LEU A 93 -2.57 25.89 -8.03
C LEU A 93 -2.13 27.31 -8.40
N THR A 94 -1.80 27.56 -9.66
CA THR A 94 -1.34 28.88 -10.14
C THR A 94 -2.49 29.87 -10.37
N ARG A 95 -3.72 29.37 -10.54
CA ARG A 95 -4.94 30.17 -10.77
C ARG A 95 -5.97 30.04 -9.65
N ALA A 96 -5.59 29.47 -8.51
CA ALA A 96 -6.51 29.20 -7.41
C ALA A 96 -7.00 30.49 -6.77
N ASP A 97 -8.31 30.60 -6.58
CA ASP A 97 -8.91 31.59 -5.70
C ASP A 97 -8.75 31.17 -4.22
N VAL A 98 -9.09 32.09 -3.30
CA VAL A 98 -8.97 31.84 -1.85
C VAL A 98 -9.78 30.60 -1.43
N THR A 99 -10.96 30.37 -2.02
CA THR A 99 -11.79 29.21 -1.66
C THR A 99 -11.13 27.89 -2.07
N THR A 100 -10.54 27.84 -3.26
CA THR A 100 -9.77 26.68 -3.74
C THR A 100 -8.52 26.45 -2.90
N LEU A 101 -7.81 27.51 -2.51
CA LEU A 101 -6.65 27.40 -1.62
C LEU A 101 -7.03 26.86 -0.23
N LEU A 102 -8.12 27.36 0.37
CA LEU A 102 -8.62 26.84 1.65
C LEU A 102 -9.03 25.36 1.54
N ARG A 103 -9.65 24.97 0.43
CA ARG A 103 -9.97 23.57 0.14
C ARG A 103 -8.72 22.70 0.01
N TYR A 104 -7.69 23.16 -0.69
CA TYR A 104 -6.43 22.41 -0.78
C TYR A 104 -5.68 22.35 0.55
N ALA A 105 -5.74 23.41 1.36
CA ALA A 105 -5.19 23.42 2.70
C ALA A 105 -5.87 22.38 3.60
N SER A 106 -7.19 22.15 3.45
CA SER A 106 -7.89 21.13 4.24
C SER A 106 -7.48 19.69 3.90
N TYR A 107 -6.87 19.47 2.71
CA TYR A 107 -6.35 18.20 2.23
C TYR A 107 -4.89 17.93 2.63
N LEU A 108 -4.18 18.90 3.20
CA LEU A 108 -2.82 18.70 3.68
C LEU A 108 -2.80 17.70 4.85
N PRO A 109 -1.75 16.85 4.96
CA PRO A 109 -1.63 15.92 6.08
C PRO A 109 -1.59 16.66 7.42
N ARG A 110 -2.13 16.03 8.47
CA ARG A 110 -2.17 16.56 9.83
C ARG A 110 -1.46 15.58 10.77
N GLU A 111 -0.64 16.09 11.68
CA GLU A 111 0.00 15.24 12.69
C GLU A 111 -1.04 14.73 13.69
N ALA A 112 -0.96 13.45 14.03
CA ALA A 112 -1.84 12.78 14.97
C ALA A 112 -1.07 11.75 15.80
N ARG A 113 -1.66 11.34 16.91
CA ARG A 113 -1.12 10.26 17.73
C ARG A 113 -1.35 8.92 17.02
N PRO A 114 -0.33 8.05 16.89
CA PRO A 114 -0.52 6.75 16.27
C PRO A 114 -1.40 5.82 17.12
N ASP A 115 -2.17 4.98 16.43
CA ASP A 115 -2.97 3.89 17.04
C ASP A 115 -2.20 2.53 17.04
N PHE A 116 -0.91 2.56 16.72
CA PHE A 116 -0.01 1.41 16.75
C PHE A 116 1.07 1.56 17.82
N GLU A 117 1.66 0.44 18.23
CA GLU A 117 2.61 0.36 19.35
C GLU A 117 3.98 -0.19 18.90
N GLU A 118 5.02 0.12 19.64
CA GLU A 118 6.34 -0.42 19.30
C GLU A 118 6.47 -1.90 19.68
N ARG A 119 6.94 -2.70 18.71
CA ARG A 119 7.14 -4.14 18.84
C ARG A 119 8.45 -4.53 18.16
N PRO A 120 9.59 -4.30 18.85
CA PRO A 120 10.91 -4.50 18.28
C PRO A 120 11.24 -5.97 17.97
N ASP A 121 10.42 -6.89 18.51
CA ASP A 121 10.50 -8.33 18.33
C ASP A 121 9.79 -8.83 17.06
N MET A 122 8.94 -8.03 16.41
CA MET A 122 8.22 -8.48 15.23
C MET A 122 9.16 -8.78 14.07
N ARG A 123 8.95 -9.93 13.43
CA ARG A 123 9.67 -10.38 12.24
C ARG A 123 8.78 -10.24 11.02
N LEU A 124 9.40 -10.02 9.86
CA LEU A 124 8.69 -9.98 8.58
C LEU A 124 7.94 -11.28 8.27
N THR A 125 8.45 -12.41 8.76
CA THR A 125 7.83 -13.73 8.60
C THR A 125 6.58 -13.93 9.46
N ASP A 126 6.36 -13.08 10.47
CA ASP A 126 5.14 -13.11 11.27
C ASP A 126 3.95 -12.52 10.49
N LEU A 127 4.22 -11.70 9.46
CA LEU A 127 3.21 -11.13 8.57
C LEU A 127 2.64 -12.20 7.63
N PRO A 128 1.32 -12.25 7.43
CA PRO A 128 0.69 -13.10 6.42
C PRO A 128 0.96 -12.57 5.01
N ALA A 129 2.14 -12.86 4.49
CA ALA A 129 2.51 -12.63 3.09
C ALA A 129 2.02 -13.79 2.21
N PHE A 130 1.57 -13.46 0.99
CA PHE A 130 0.86 -14.41 0.13
C PHE A 130 1.78 -15.03 -0.92
N LYS A 131 1.64 -16.34 -1.14
CA LYS A 131 2.12 -16.97 -2.38
C LYS A 131 0.92 -17.06 -3.32
N SER A 132 0.87 -16.20 -4.34
CA SER A 132 -0.32 -16.02 -5.17
C SER A 132 -0.45 -17.08 -6.25
N TRP A 133 0.69 -17.60 -6.73
CA TRP A 133 0.78 -18.61 -7.76
C TRP A 133 1.80 -19.70 -7.45
N PRO A 134 1.64 -20.93 -8.00
CA PRO A 134 2.54 -22.05 -7.70
C PRO A 134 4.02 -21.75 -7.98
N LYS A 135 4.31 -21.02 -9.06
CA LYS A 135 5.68 -20.69 -9.47
C LYS A 135 6.19 -19.37 -8.92
N ASP A 136 5.44 -18.68 -8.06
CA ASP A 136 5.98 -17.49 -7.38
C ASP A 136 7.22 -17.89 -6.57
N ALA A 137 8.29 -17.10 -6.67
CA ALA A 137 9.57 -17.36 -6.01
C ALA A 137 9.51 -17.31 -4.48
N GLY A 138 8.55 -16.57 -3.92
CA GLY A 138 8.42 -16.37 -2.49
C GLY A 138 7.02 -15.98 -2.05
N ARG A 139 6.93 -15.47 -0.83
CA ARG A 139 5.72 -14.85 -0.28
C ARG A 139 5.82 -13.34 -0.41
N TYR A 140 4.72 -12.73 -0.81
CA TYR A 140 4.66 -11.32 -1.15
C TYR A 140 3.60 -10.58 -0.34
N LEU A 141 3.96 -9.39 0.11
CA LEU A 141 2.97 -8.36 0.42
C LEU A 141 2.54 -7.74 -0.92
N THR A 142 1.30 -7.98 -1.31
CA THR A 142 0.79 -7.63 -2.66
C THR A 142 0.10 -6.27 -2.71
N TYR A 143 -0.20 -5.69 -1.56
CA TYR A 143 -0.86 -4.39 -1.45
C TYR A 143 -0.33 -3.56 -0.27
N ALA A 144 0.99 -3.58 -0.07
CA ALA A 144 1.67 -2.71 0.89
C ALA A 144 2.07 -1.39 0.24
N LEU A 145 1.98 -0.30 0.99
CA LEU A 145 2.51 1.01 0.58
C LEU A 145 3.97 1.12 1.02
N VAL A 146 4.87 1.37 0.07
CA VAL A 146 6.26 1.72 0.40
C VAL A 146 6.36 3.24 0.43
N VAL A 147 6.46 3.79 1.64
CA VAL A 147 6.53 5.24 1.90
C VAL A 147 7.99 5.66 2.01
N HIS A 148 8.34 6.77 1.37
CA HIS A 148 9.67 7.37 1.44
C HIS A 148 9.57 8.89 1.29
N ARG A 149 10.64 9.57 1.70
CA ARG A 149 10.83 10.99 1.42
C ARG A 149 11.52 11.14 0.07
N GLU A 150 11.04 12.10 -0.71
CA GLU A 150 11.76 12.57 -1.88
C GLU A 150 12.43 13.90 -1.55
N ARG A 151 13.73 13.97 -1.82
CA ARG A 151 14.54 15.17 -1.62
C ARG A 151 15.06 15.64 -2.97
N GLY A 152 14.62 16.82 -3.41
CA GLY A 152 15.13 17.40 -4.64
C GLY A 152 15.10 18.92 -4.62
N GLU A 153 15.45 19.52 -5.76
CA GLU A 153 15.61 20.97 -5.90
C GLU A 153 14.33 21.75 -5.62
N LEU A 154 13.16 21.13 -5.84
CA LEU A 154 11.85 21.72 -5.60
C LEU A 154 11.35 21.55 -4.15
N GLY A 155 12.21 21.04 -3.26
CA GLY A 155 11.91 20.80 -1.85
C GLY A 155 11.70 19.32 -1.50
N GLU A 156 11.33 19.10 -0.23
CA GLU A 156 11.01 17.78 0.29
C GLU A 156 9.52 17.47 0.15
N SER A 157 9.20 16.23 -0.25
CA SER A 157 7.82 15.73 -0.25
C SER A 157 7.77 14.29 0.22
N THR A 158 6.59 13.82 0.63
CA THR A 158 6.35 12.40 0.88
C THR A 158 5.74 11.75 -0.35
N ASN A 159 6.27 10.58 -0.71
CA ASN A 159 5.72 9.75 -1.76
C ASN A 159 5.55 8.31 -1.28
N PHE A 160 4.48 7.68 -1.76
CA PHE A 160 4.24 6.27 -1.52
C PHE A 160 3.58 5.62 -2.72
N GLY A 161 3.86 4.34 -2.88
CA GLY A 161 3.31 3.54 -3.96
C GLY A 161 2.96 2.15 -3.48
N VAL A 162 1.99 1.53 -4.14
CA VAL A 162 1.79 0.09 -4.02
C VAL A 162 2.92 -0.60 -4.80
N TYR A 163 3.73 -1.37 -4.07
CA TYR A 163 4.79 -2.21 -4.64
C TYR A 163 4.63 -3.64 -4.15
N ARG A 164 5.13 -4.58 -4.95
CA ARG A 164 5.29 -5.97 -4.51
C ARG A 164 6.51 -6.00 -3.59
N VAL A 165 6.37 -6.61 -2.42
CA VAL A 165 7.46 -6.78 -1.47
C VAL A 165 7.62 -8.26 -1.17
N MET A 166 8.72 -8.85 -1.65
CA MET A 166 9.05 -10.25 -1.43
C MET A 166 9.71 -10.41 -0.06
N ILE A 167 9.14 -11.24 0.82
CA ILE A 167 9.78 -11.56 2.09
C ILE A 167 10.88 -12.60 1.85
N VAL A 168 12.12 -12.27 2.23
CA VAL A 168 13.28 -13.15 2.08
C VAL A 168 13.51 -13.94 3.36
N ASN A 169 13.50 -13.26 4.51
CA ASN A 169 13.64 -13.86 5.83
C ASN A 169 13.01 -12.95 6.91
N GLU A 170 13.32 -13.22 8.17
CA GLU A 170 12.75 -12.52 9.33
C GLU A 170 12.99 -11.00 9.35
N ARG A 171 14.01 -10.48 8.63
CA ARG A 171 14.41 -9.06 8.67
C ARG A 171 14.61 -8.41 7.30
N GLU A 172 14.60 -9.23 6.25
CA GLU A 172 14.92 -8.80 4.89
C GLU A 172 13.75 -9.00 3.94
N ALA A 173 13.54 -7.98 3.11
CA ALA A 173 12.63 -8.07 1.98
C ALA A 173 13.27 -7.46 0.73
N VAL A 174 12.71 -7.77 -0.42
CA VAL A 174 13.06 -7.15 -1.70
C VAL A 174 11.87 -6.33 -2.18
N VAL A 175 12.10 -5.05 -2.44
CA VAL A 175 11.06 -4.13 -2.93
C VAL A 175 11.19 -4.03 -4.45
N HIS A 176 10.14 -4.42 -5.16
CA HIS A 176 10.09 -4.31 -6.61
C HIS A 176 9.83 -2.86 -7.06
N TRP A 177 10.83 -1.98 -6.93
CA TRP A 177 10.75 -0.59 -7.41
C TRP A 177 10.80 -0.54 -8.95
N GLN A 178 9.61 -0.50 -9.55
CA GLN A 178 9.44 -0.36 -11.00
C GLN A 178 10.08 0.94 -11.50
N THR A 179 10.76 0.86 -12.65
CA THR A 179 11.61 1.95 -13.18
C THR A 179 10.88 3.27 -13.45
N TYR A 180 9.58 3.21 -13.77
CA TYR A 180 8.76 4.39 -14.07
C TYR A 180 8.07 4.97 -12.82
N LYS A 181 8.27 4.39 -11.64
CA LYS A 181 7.68 4.88 -10.39
C LYS A 181 8.66 5.78 -9.64
N ARG A 182 8.10 6.74 -8.89
CA ARG A 182 8.85 7.71 -8.09
C ARG A 182 9.81 7.08 -7.07
N GLY A 183 9.55 5.86 -6.59
CA GLY A 183 10.50 5.14 -5.73
C GLY A 183 11.84 4.85 -6.43
N TYR A 184 11.82 4.47 -7.72
CA TYR A 184 13.05 4.29 -8.49
C TYR A 184 13.71 5.62 -8.86
N ALA A 185 12.91 6.67 -9.13
CA ALA A 185 13.46 8.00 -9.35
C ALA A 185 14.21 8.51 -8.10
N GLU A 186 13.65 8.30 -6.91
CA GLU A 186 14.33 8.65 -5.66
C GLU A 186 15.57 7.81 -5.41
N HIS A 187 15.55 6.51 -5.73
CA HIS A 187 16.75 5.66 -5.71
C HIS A 187 17.88 6.28 -6.53
N LEU A 188 17.62 6.72 -7.76
CA LEU A 188 18.63 7.35 -8.62
C LEU A 188 19.11 8.69 -8.07
N ARG A 189 18.21 9.53 -7.55
CA ARG A 189 18.59 10.81 -6.92
C ARG A 189 19.46 10.59 -5.68
N ALA A 190 19.11 9.62 -4.84
CA ALA A 190 19.87 9.26 -3.65
C ALA A 190 21.30 8.81 -4.00
N ILE A 191 21.46 7.98 -5.04
CA ILE A 191 22.79 7.63 -5.58
C ILE A 191 23.53 8.89 -6.03
N GLY A 192 22.87 9.80 -6.77
CA GLY A 192 23.47 11.07 -7.21
C GLY A 192 23.91 11.98 -6.06
N ARG A 193 23.28 11.85 -4.88
CA ARG A 193 23.65 12.55 -3.64
C ARG A 193 24.74 11.82 -2.84
N GLY A 194 25.22 10.66 -3.30
CA GLY A 194 26.19 9.84 -2.57
C GLY A 194 25.59 9.10 -1.36
N GLU A 195 24.27 8.97 -1.29
CA GLU A 195 23.61 8.22 -0.22
C GLU A 195 23.72 6.71 -0.48
N ALA A 196 24.03 5.93 0.56
CA ALA A 196 24.05 4.47 0.46
C ALA A 196 22.67 3.83 0.67
N LYS A 197 21.77 4.54 1.37
CA LYS A 197 20.48 4.00 1.82
C LYS A 197 19.39 5.06 1.76
N VAL A 198 18.18 4.63 1.41
CA VAL A 198 16.97 5.47 1.47
C VAL A 198 16.10 5.01 2.64
N PRO A 199 15.78 5.88 3.62
CA PRO A 199 14.79 5.58 4.65
C PRO A 199 13.41 5.31 4.03
N VAL A 200 12.79 4.21 4.46
CA VAL A 200 11.46 3.81 4.00
C VAL A 200 10.59 3.33 5.16
N ALA A 201 9.29 3.27 4.93
CA ALA A 201 8.37 2.49 5.74
C ALA A 201 7.47 1.62 4.86
N LEU A 202 7.18 0.39 5.28
CA LEU A 202 6.07 -0.38 4.72
C LEU A 202 4.83 -0.15 5.55
N VAL A 203 3.76 0.28 4.91
CA VAL A 203 2.46 0.48 5.54
C VAL A 203 1.47 -0.53 4.96
N ILE A 204 0.85 -1.33 5.84
CA ILE A 204 -0.18 -2.31 5.51
C ILE A 204 -1.48 -1.85 6.18
N GLY A 205 -2.58 -1.90 5.42
CA GLY A 205 -3.90 -1.54 5.93
C GLY A 205 -4.04 -0.07 6.33
N ALA A 206 -3.73 0.84 5.41
CA ALA A 206 -4.12 2.25 5.51
C ALA A 206 -5.60 2.44 5.14
N ASP A 207 -6.13 3.65 5.35
CA ASP A 207 -7.47 4.02 4.90
C ASP A 207 -7.63 3.88 3.36
N PRO A 208 -8.87 3.67 2.86
CA PRO A 208 -9.13 3.44 1.44
C PRO A 208 -8.61 4.57 0.53
N GLY A 209 -8.70 5.84 0.95
CA GLY A 209 -8.22 6.97 0.16
C GLY A 209 -6.70 6.96 -0.02
N THR A 210 -5.95 6.70 1.05
CA THR A 210 -4.48 6.56 1.01
C THR A 210 -4.06 5.33 0.21
N LEU A 211 -4.76 4.20 0.36
CA LEU A 211 -4.51 2.99 -0.43
C LEU A 211 -4.67 3.25 -1.95
N LEU A 212 -5.76 3.92 -2.34
CA LEU A 212 -6.02 4.29 -3.73
C LEU A 212 -4.99 5.31 -4.25
N ALA A 213 -4.66 6.33 -3.45
CA ALA A 213 -3.61 7.29 -3.78
C ALA A 213 -2.27 6.58 -4.05
N GLY A 214 -1.96 5.51 -3.33
CA GLY A 214 -0.76 4.69 -3.54
C GLY A 214 -0.73 3.98 -4.91
N ALA A 215 -1.88 3.67 -5.48
CA ALA A 215 -2.01 3.05 -6.80
C ALA A 215 -1.99 4.07 -7.95
N MET A 216 -2.27 5.35 -7.67
CA MET A 216 -2.33 6.41 -8.68
C MET A 216 -0.95 7.03 -8.99
N PRO A 217 -0.67 7.43 -10.24
CA PRO A 217 0.48 8.27 -10.53
C PRO A 217 0.23 9.68 -9.98
N ALA A 218 1.25 10.28 -9.38
CA ALA A 218 1.23 11.68 -8.94
C ALA A 218 2.52 12.37 -9.40
N PRO A 219 2.45 13.55 -10.04
CA PRO A 219 3.62 14.24 -10.54
C PRO A 219 4.54 14.65 -9.38
N TYR A 220 5.85 14.53 -9.55
CA TYR A 220 6.80 15.19 -8.65
C TYR A 220 6.72 16.72 -8.86
N PRO A 221 6.78 17.56 -7.80
CA PRO A 221 7.03 17.25 -6.39
C PRO A 221 5.76 17.12 -5.52
N LEU A 222 4.60 16.82 -6.12
CA LEU A 222 3.33 16.78 -5.37
C LEU A 222 3.40 15.72 -4.27
N ASP A 223 3.10 16.13 -3.04
CA ASP A 223 3.03 15.23 -1.88
C ASP A 223 1.86 14.26 -2.03
N LYS A 224 2.11 12.96 -1.88
CA LYS A 224 1.08 11.93 -2.03
C LYS A 224 0.02 11.96 -0.93
N TYR A 225 0.31 12.52 0.25
CA TYR A 225 -0.71 12.74 1.27
C TYR A 225 -1.68 13.85 0.89
N LEU A 226 -1.24 14.86 0.15
CA LEU A 226 -2.15 15.85 -0.41
C LEU A 226 -3.10 15.21 -1.45
N VAL A 227 -2.58 14.29 -2.27
CA VAL A 227 -3.41 13.50 -3.20
C VAL A 227 -4.41 12.62 -2.44
N ALA A 228 -3.95 11.90 -1.41
CA ALA A 228 -4.83 11.09 -0.58
C ALA A 228 -5.91 11.93 0.11
N GLY A 229 -5.52 13.10 0.63
CA GLY A 229 -6.43 14.06 1.26
C GLY A 229 -7.50 14.58 0.29
N ALA A 230 -7.12 14.89 -0.94
CA ALA A 230 -8.05 15.27 -2.00
C ALA A 230 -9.05 14.15 -2.35
N LEU A 231 -8.59 12.90 -2.43
CA LEU A 231 -9.45 11.76 -2.72
C LEU A 231 -10.50 11.54 -1.62
N ARG A 232 -10.07 11.53 -0.36
CA ARG A 232 -10.97 11.30 0.80
C ARG A 232 -11.75 12.55 1.24
N GLY A 233 -11.41 13.73 0.70
CA GLY A 233 -12.03 15.01 1.03
C GLY A 233 -11.53 15.68 2.32
N GLU A 234 -10.51 15.12 2.97
CA GLU A 234 -9.91 15.63 4.21
C GLU A 234 -8.47 15.14 4.36
N GLY A 235 -7.59 15.97 4.93
CA GLY A 235 -6.19 15.63 5.20
C GLY A 235 -6.00 14.32 5.96
N VAL A 236 -4.99 13.54 5.55
CA VAL A 236 -4.64 12.28 6.20
C VAL A 236 -3.97 12.57 7.55
N GLU A 237 -4.43 11.90 8.60
CA GLU A 237 -3.75 11.88 9.90
C GLU A 237 -2.48 11.03 9.81
N VAL A 238 -1.33 11.65 10.02
CA VAL A 238 -0.01 11.05 9.90
C VAL A 238 0.77 11.15 11.19
N THR A 239 1.80 10.32 11.33
CA THR A 239 2.83 10.46 12.36
C THR A 239 4.20 10.28 11.72
N THR A 240 5.22 10.93 12.27
CA THR A 240 6.60 10.82 11.80
C THR A 240 7.36 9.75 12.60
N LEU A 241 7.90 8.75 11.90
CA LEU A 241 8.75 7.71 12.49
C LEU A 241 10.16 8.25 12.85
N PRO A 242 10.93 7.55 13.71
CA PRO A 242 12.31 7.91 14.05
C PRO A 242 13.23 8.12 12.83
N ASN A 243 13.11 7.31 11.77
CA ASN A 243 13.83 7.52 10.50
C ASN A 243 13.36 8.73 9.67
N GLY A 244 12.40 9.51 10.18
CA GLY A 244 11.85 10.72 9.57
C GLY A 244 10.79 10.47 8.50
N VAL A 245 10.36 9.23 8.26
CA VAL A 245 9.29 8.92 7.29
C VAL A 245 7.92 9.17 7.94
N ARG A 246 7.05 9.92 7.25
CA ARG A 246 5.65 10.11 7.67
C ARG A 246 4.81 8.93 7.21
N VAL A 247 3.99 8.38 8.11
CA VAL A 247 3.09 7.23 7.86
C VAL A 247 1.68 7.55 8.35
N PRO A 248 0.61 6.91 7.82
CA PRO A 248 -0.74 7.10 8.35
C PRO A 248 -0.81 6.66 9.81
N ALA A 249 -1.33 7.50 10.70
CA ALA A 249 -1.39 7.25 12.15
C ALA A 249 -2.31 6.05 12.50
N HIS A 250 -3.27 5.75 11.64
CA HIS A 250 -4.28 4.69 11.83
C HIS A 250 -4.07 3.50 10.89
N ALA A 251 -2.84 3.30 10.40
CA ALA A 251 -2.50 2.10 9.65
C ALA A 251 -2.54 0.85 10.54
N GLU A 252 -2.89 -0.29 9.95
CA GLU A 252 -2.85 -1.57 10.65
C GLU A 252 -1.42 -1.96 11.01
N VAL A 253 -0.46 -1.88 10.08
CA VAL A 253 0.93 -2.25 10.37
C VAL A 253 1.88 -1.26 9.73
N VAL A 254 2.91 -0.84 10.49
CA VAL A 254 3.97 0.03 9.99
C VAL A 254 5.34 -0.57 10.29
N LEU A 255 6.05 -0.96 9.25
CA LEU A 255 7.43 -1.43 9.34
C LEU A 255 8.38 -0.32 8.94
N GLU A 256 9.15 0.18 9.88
CA GLU A 256 10.25 1.10 9.62
C GLU A 256 11.45 0.38 8.99
N GLY A 257 12.26 1.09 8.21
CA GLY A 257 13.51 0.54 7.72
C GLY A 257 14.21 1.40 6.68
N THR A 258 15.08 0.75 5.90
CA THR A 258 15.87 1.38 4.83
C THR A 258 15.95 0.47 3.62
N VAL A 259 16.06 1.05 2.43
CA VAL A 259 16.43 0.37 1.20
C VAL A 259 17.91 0.62 0.92
N ASP A 260 18.70 -0.45 0.80
CA ASP A 260 20.10 -0.39 0.45
C ASP A 260 20.25 -0.28 -1.07
N LEU A 261 20.92 0.78 -1.53
CA LEU A 261 21.03 1.08 -2.96
C LEU A 261 22.09 0.23 -3.66
N SER A 262 22.97 -0.43 -2.89
CA SER A 262 24.05 -1.27 -3.40
C SER A 262 23.76 -2.77 -3.37
N ASP A 263 22.91 -3.24 -2.45
CA ASP A 263 22.48 -4.65 -2.36
C ASP A 263 21.29 -4.91 -3.30
N LEU A 264 21.60 -5.16 -4.58
CA LEU A 264 20.62 -5.55 -5.59
C LEU A 264 20.45 -7.07 -5.63
N ARG A 265 19.22 -7.56 -5.50
CA ARG A 265 18.85 -8.98 -5.46
C ARG A 265 17.85 -9.36 -6.53
N GLU A 266 17.89 -10.60 -6.99
CA GLU A 266 16.86 -11.14 -7.86
C GLU A 266 15.52 -11.21 -7.12
N GLU A 267 14.45 -10.85 -7.83
CA GLU A 267 13.07 -10.92 -7.34
C GLU A 267 12.20 -11.56 -8.43
N GLY A 268 11.34 -12.48 -8.01
CA GLY A 268 10.53 -13.27 -8.91
C GLY A 268 11.18 -14.61 -9.30
N PRO A 269 10.49 -15.43 -10.11
CA PRO A 269 9.32 -15.05 -10.88
C PRO A 269 8.07 -14.76 -10.05
N PHE A 270 7.21 -13.88 -10.56
CA PHE A 270 5.94 -13.50 -9.92
C PHE A 270 4.80 -13.45 -10.95
N GLY A 271 3.65 -14.03 -10.63
CA GLY A 271 2.47 -14.01 -11.49
C GLY A 271 1.80 -12.63 -11.53
N ASP A 272 2.08 -11.86 -12.58
CA ASP A 272 1.68 -10.46 -12.67
C ASP A 272 0.21 -10.25 -13.07
N HIS A 273 -0.30 -9.04 -12.79
CA HIS A 273 -1.64 -8.56 -13.13
C HIS A 273 -1.97 -8.66 -14.62
N VAL A 274 -0.97 -8.67 -15.50
CA VAL A 274 -1.12 -8.85 -16.95
C VAL A 274 -1.28 -10.31 -17.40
N GLY A 275 -1.23 -11.29 -16.48
CA GLY A 275 -1.44 -12.70 -16.81
C GLY A 275 -0.20 -13.41 -17.37
N PHE A 276 0.99 -12.99 -16.95
CA PHE A 276 2.27 -13.64 -17.25
C PHE A 276 3.12 -13.75 -15.98
N TYR A 277 4.04 -14.70 -15.95
CA TYR A 277 5.11 -14.66 -14.96
C TYR A 277 6.16 -13.65 -15.42
N ASP A 278 6.38 -12.61 -14.61
CA ASP A 278 7.57 -11.78 -14.71
C ASP A 278 8.76 -12.67 -14.37
N LYS A 279 9.76 -12.74 -15.25
CA LYS A 279 11.03 -13.40 -14.95
C LYS A 279 11.84 -12.47 -14.03
N PRO A 280 12.76 -12.99 -13.20
CA PRO A 280 13.82 -12.19 -12.61
C PRO A 280 14.77 -11.75 -13.73
N ASP A 281 14.39 -10.75 -14.53
CA ASP A 281 15.22 -10.18 -15.58
C ASP A 281 16.12 -9.05 -15.05
N ARG A 282 15.89 -8.63 -13.80
CA ARG A 282 16.61 -7.55 -13.12
C ARG A 282 16.78 -7.82 -11.63
N ARG A 283 17.78 -7.16 -11.06
CA ARG A 283 18.02 -7.12 -9.62
C ARG A 283 17.40 -5.85 -9.02
N PHE A 284 16.76 -5.99 -7.86
CA PHE A 284 16.03 -4.94 -7.14
C PHE A 284 16.68 -4.70 -5.78
N PRO A 285 16.64 -3.46 -5.26
CA PRO A 285 17.34 -3.14 -4.02
C PRO A 285 16.68 -3.84 -2.83
N ARG A 286 17.53 -4.39 -1.96
CA ARG A 286 17.15 -5.01 -0.69
C ARG A 286 16.71 -3.94 0.30
N SER A 287 15.64 -4.23 1.06
CA SER A 287 15.32 -3.47 2.26
C SER A 287 15.72 -4.22 3.53
N GLY A 288 16.36 -3.50 4.46
CA GLY A 288 16.51 -3.91 5.85
C GLY A 288 15.41 -3.23 6.67
N LEU A 289 14.49 -4.02 7.22
CA LEU A 289 13.32 -3.51 7.91
C LEU A 289 13.39 -3.86 9.40
N ARG A 290 13.12 -2.88 10.26
CA ARG A 290 12.93 -2.98 11.70
C ARG A 290 11.93 -1.90 12.09
N GLY A 291 10.79 -2.26 12.67
CA GLY A 291 9.85 -1.23 13.12
C GLY A 291 8.56 -1.76 13.73
N PRO A 292 7.73 -0.86 14.27
CA PRO A 292 6.59 -1.12 15.18
C PRO A 292 5.45 -1.98 14.58
N THR A 293 4.44 -2.33 15.38
CA THR A 293 3.36 -3.31 15.06
C THR A 293 2.05 -2.81 15.71
N PRO A 294 0.84 -3.28 15.38
CA PRO A 294 -0.38 -2.60 15.82
C PRO A 294 -0.65 -2.73 17.32
N GLY A 295 -1.33 -1.74 17.90
CA GLY A 295 -1.88 -1.80 19.25
C GLY A 295 -3.15 -2.67 19.35
N ARG A 296 -3.55 -3.36 18.26
CA ARG A 296 -4.75 -4.21 18.11
C ARG A 296 -4.51 -5.35 17.11
N THR A 297 -5.42 -6.31 17.00
CA THR A 297 -5.36 -7.49 16.08
C THR A 297 -5.28 -7.08 14.59
N PRO A 298 -4.14 -7.20 13.87
CA PRO A 298 -3.94 -6.60 12.54
C PRO A 298 -4.77 -7.20 11.39
N TYR A 299 -5.14 -6.34 10.42
CA TYR A 299 -5.53 -6.76 9.06
C TYR A 299 -4.38 -6.61 8.05
N THR A 300 -4.11 -7.66 7.27
CA THR A 300 -3.30 -7.54 6.04
C THR A 300 -4.20 -7.29 4.84
N THR A 301 -3.73 -6.51 3.87
CA THR A 301 -4.43 -6.25 2.60
C THR A 301 -3.84 -7.09 1.48
N ALA A 302 -4.67 -7.95 0.89
CA ALA A 302 -4.31 -8.83 -0.22
C ALA A 302 -4.97 -8.36 -1.52
N ARG A 303 -4.17 -8.20 -2.58
CA ARG A 303 -4.70 -8.04 -3.94
C ARG A 303 -4.37 -9.29 -4.76
N SER A 304 -5.38 -9.96 -5.31
CA SER A 304 -5.19 -11.01 -6.32
C SER A 304 -5.06 -10.38 -7.71
N SER A 305 -4.12 -10.88 -8.53
CA SER A 305 -4.09 -10.58 -9.97
C SER A 305 -5.28 -11.22 -10.71
N ALA A 306 -5.77 -10.55 -11.76
CA ALA A 306 -7.02 -10.90 -12.46
C ALA A 306 -6.90 -12.08 -13.44
N GLY A 307 -5.73 -12.26 -14.06
CA GLY A 307 -5.45 -13.36 -14.99
C GLY A 307 -4.50 -14.38 -14.37
N PRO A 308 -4.60 -15.68 -14.72
CA PRO A 308 -3.54 -16.62 -14.40
C PRO A 308 -2.34 -16.41 -15.31
N PRO A 309 -1.10 -16.54 -14.80
CA PRO A 309 0.09 -16.43 -15.59
C PRO A 309 0.22 -17.66 -16.50
N TRP A 310 -0.14 -17.50 -17.77
CA TRP A 310 -0.20 -18.62 -18.73
C TRP A 310 1.17 -18.96 -19.34
N ARG A 311 2.09 -17.99 -19.39
CA ARG A 311 3.43 -18.10 -19.99
C ARG A 311 4.43 -17.21 -19.25
N THR A 312 5.72 -17.54 -19.34
CA THR A 312 6.82 -16.61 -19.00
C THR A 312 7.07 -15.70 -20.20
N ARG A 313 7.27 -14.39 -20.02
CA ARG A 313 7.71 -13.52 -21.13
C ARG A 313 9.04 -14.07 -21.68
N SER A 314 9.07 -14.39 -22.98
CA SER A 314 10.25 -14.90 -23.68
C SER A 314 11.36 -13.87 -23.62
#